data_AF-A0A5C7N616-F1
#
_entry.id   AF-A0A5C7N616-F1
#
_cell.length_a   1.000
_cell.length_b   1.000
_cell.length_c   1.000
_cell.angle_alpha   90.00
_cell.angle_beta   90.00
_cell.angle_gamma   90.00
#
_symmetry.space_group_name_H-M   'P 1'
#
loop_
_entity.id
_entity.type
_entity.pdbx_description
1 polymer ?
#
loop_
_entity_poly.entity_id
_entity_poly.type
_entity_poly.pdbx_seq_one_letter_code
_entity_poly.pdbx_strand_id
1 'polypeptide(L)'
;MAHIENAVEKRETVREAVTMALYLSLSLLAVLLAVPTTVQEDPVALVVLTAVGLLVAHLLAFTISSRLVSEGVLDAESRRIAAAQILSGLGVVVLVTIPMLLFDAPTSLYVAEALLLLVVVAVGYLAAKAARASTLRSVVYVAVVVGSVLVVLALKAMVGH
;
A
#
# COMPACT_ATOMS: atom_id res chain seq x y z
N MET A 1 -29.44 15.80 7.68
CA MET A 1 -29.23 14.62 6.81
C MET A 1 -27.96 14.77 5.97
N ALA A 2 -27.82 15.82 5.16
CA ALA A 2 -26.62 16.09 4.33
C ALA A 2 -25.26 16.16 5.10
N HIS A 3 -25.25 16.59 6.37
CA HIS A 3 -24.03 16.61 7.18
C HIS A 3 -23.54 15.20 7.60
N ILE A 4 -24.45 14.24 7.72
CA ILE A 4 -24.12 12.85 8.11
C ILE A 4 -23.59 12.10 6.89
N GLU A 5 -24.25 12.26 5.74
CA GLU A 5 -23.87 11.66 4.45
C GLU A 5 -22.46 12.07 4.03
N ASN A 6 -22.14 13.37 4.07
CA ASN A 6 -20.79 13.88 3.82
C ASN A 6 -19.72 13.27 4.75
N ALA A 7 -20.06 13.02 6.02
CA ALA A 7 -19.12 12.46 6.98
C ALA A 7 -18.86 10.97 6.76
N VAL A 8 -19.87 10.22 6.30
CA VAL A 8 -19.74 8.81 5.91
C VAL A 8 -18.89 8.71 4.65
N GLU A 9 -19.25 9.43 3.59
CA GLU A 9 -18.55 9.41 2.31
C GLU A 9 -17.06 9.79 2.48
N LYS A 10 -16.76 10.75 3.37
CA LYS A 10 -15.36 11.13 3.68
C LYS A 10 -14.60 10.02 4.41
N ARG A 11 -15.24 9.32 5.36
CA ARG A 11 -14.63 8.19 6.07
C ARG A 11 -14.33 7.04 5.12
N GLU A 12 -15.21 6.80 4.16
CA GLU A 12 -15.03 5.76 3.14
C GLU A 12 -13.87 6.11 2.21
N THR A 13 -13.83 7.32 1.65
CA THR A 13 -12.70 7.78 0.84
C THR A 13 -11.35 7.63 1.58
N VAL A 14 -11.31 8.00 2.87
CA VAL A 14 -10.10 7.86 3.69
C VAL A 14 -9.74 6.40 3.92
N ARG A 15 -10.72 5.53 4.19
CA ARG A 15 -10.51 4.09 4.37
C ARG A 15 -9.93 3.46 3.10
N GLU A 16 -10.45 3.82 1.92
CA GLU A 16 -9.96 3.28 0.65
C GLU A 16 -8.54 3.77 0.33
N ALA A 17 -8.23 5.05 0.61
CA ALA A 17 -6.87 5.57 0.48
C ALA A 17 -5.87 4.88 1.41
N VAL A 18 -6.25 4.65 2.67
CA VAL A 18 -5.46 3.90 3.66
C VAL A 18 -5.23 2.47 3.18
N THR A 19 -6.27 1.82 2.69
CA THR A 19 -6.21 0.45 2.19
C THR A 19 -5.23 0.35 1.03
N MET A 20 -5.31 1.27 0.07
CA MET A 20 -4.42 1.26 -1.09
C MET A 20 -2.96 1.53 -0.72
N ALA A 21 -2.69 2.48 0.20
CA ALA A 21 -1.34 2.74 0.69
C ALA A 21 -0.74 1.51 1.40
N LEU A 22 -1.51 0.86 2.27
CA LEU A 22 -1.07 -0.34 2.98
C LEU A 22 -0.87 -1.52 2.02
N TYR A 23 -1.82 -1.77 1.12
CA TYR A 23 -1.72 -2.82 0.11
C TYR A 23 -0.44 -2.70 -0.70
N LEU A 24 -0.18 -1.51 -1.25
CA LEU A 24 0.96 -1.31 -2.13
C LEU A 24 2.27 -1.36 -1.34
N SER A 25 2.30 -0.82 -0.12
CA SER A 25 3.49 -0.86 0.73
C SER A 25 3.87 -2.28 1.16
N LEU A 26 2.87 -3.08 1.59
CA LEU A 26 3.07 -4.47 2.00
C LEU A 26 3.49 -5.34 0.82
N SER A 27 2.84 -5.17 -0.34
CA SER A 27 3.17 -5.91 -1.55
C SER A 27 4.58 -5.61 -2.03
N LEU A 28 5.00 -4.35 -2.01
CA LEU A 28 6.35 -3.96 -2.40
C LEU A 28 7.41 -4.40 -1.39
N LEU A 29 7.12 -4.34 -0.09
CA LEU A 29 8.02 -4.88 0.93
C LEU A 29 8.23 -6.39 0.70
N ALA A 30 7.16 -7.11 0.38
CA ALA A 30 7.22 -8.51 0.00
C ALA A 30 7.96 -8.74 -1.33
N VAL A 31 8.04 -7.78 -2.24
CA VAL A 31 8.85 -7.89 -3.47
C VAL A 31 10.32 -7.63 -3.18
N LEU A 32 10.66 -6.55 -2.46
CA LEU A 32 12.05 -6.17 -2.18
C LEU A 32 12.82 -7.27 -1.46
N LEU A 33 12.18 -7.91 -0.48
CA LEU A 33 12.77 -9.04 0.24
C LEU A 33 12.91 -10.30 -0.63
N ALA A 34 12.50 -10.25 -1.90
CA ALA A 34 12.45 -11.40 -2.82
C ALA A 34 13.58 -11.35 -3.79
N VAL A 35 14.00 -10.12 -4.09
CA VAL A 35 15.04 -9.85 -5.04
C VAL A 35 16.30 -10.51 -4.50
N PRO A 36 16.77 -11.61 -5.13
CA PRO A 36 18.04 -12.18 -4.76
C PRO A 36 19.10 -11.12 -5.03
N THR A 37 19.98 -10.86 -4.07
CA THR A 37 21.05 -9.86 -4.20
C THR A 37 22.09 -10.20 -5.27
N THR A 38 21.93 -11.35 -5.93
CA THR A 38 22.81 -11.89 -6.98
C THR A 38 22.28 -11.71 -8.40
N VAL A 39 21.08 -11.12 -8.61
CA VAL A 39 20.50 -10.99 -9.96
C VAL A 39 21.11 -9.80 -10.71
N GLN A 40 21.52 -10.01 -11.96
CA GLN A 40 22.10 -9.02 -12.88
C GLN A 40 21.05 -8.06 -13.51
N GLU A 41 19.77 -8.20 -13.17
CA GLU A 41 18.70 -7.34 -13.67
C GLU A 41 18.69 -6.00 -12.92
N ASP A 42 18.31 -4.92 -13.61
CA ASP A 42 18.17 -3.59 -13.01
C ASP A 42 17.08 -3.62 -11.91
N PRO A 43 17.48 -3.61 -10.62
CA PRO A 43 16.54 -3.75 -9.51
C PRO A 43 15.59 -2.54 -9.42
N VAL A 44 15.98 -1.40 -9.98
CA VAL A 44 15.15 -0.19 -10.00
C VAL A 44 13.96 -0.38 -10.93
N ALA A 45 14.23 -0.82 -12.16
CA ALA A 45 13.18 -1.08 -13.14
C ALA A 45 12.18 -2.13 -12.63
N LEU A 46 12.67 -3.22 -12.03
CA LEU A 46 11.83 -4.27 -11.45
C LEU A 46 10.88 -3.69 -10.38
N VAL A 47 11.41 -2.94 -9.41
CA VAL A 47 10.62 -2.42 -8.29
C VAL A 47 9.60 -1.39 -8.75
N VAL A 48 10.00 -0.44 -9.60
CA VAL A 48 9.12 0.63 -10.09
C VAL A 48 8.03 0.07 -10.98
N LEU A 49 8.37 -0.82 -11.93
CA LEU A 49 7.36 -1.46 -12.79
C LEU A 49 6.41 -2.33 -11.99
N THR A 50 6.90 -3.03 -10.97
CA THR A 50 6.04 -3.81 -10.08
C THR A 50 5.09 -2.91 -9.30
N ALA A 51 5.56 -1.79 -8.75
CA ALA A 51 4.73 -0.82 -8.04
C ALA A 51 3.62 -0.26 -8.91
N VAL A 52 3.95 0.16 -10.14
CA VAL A 52 2.98 0.68 -11.11
C VAL A 52 2.02 -0.43 -11.55
N GLY A 53 2.52 -1.63 -11.83
CA GLY A 53 1.72 -2.78 -12.23
C GLY A 53 0.69 -3.18 -11.17
N LEU A 54 1.09 -3.23 -9.90
CA LEU A 54 0.20 -3.51 -8.77
C LEU A 54 -0.87 -2.44 -8.59
N LEU A 55 -0.51 -1.16 -8.75
CA LEU A 55 -1.47 -0.04 -8.71
C LEU A 55 -2.50 -0.16 -9.83
N VAL A 56 -2.05 -0.37 -11.07
CA VAL A 56 -2.94 -0.52 -12.23
C VAL A 56 -3.84 -1.75 -12.07
N ALA A 57 -3.30 -2.89 -11.63
CA ALA A 57 -4.06 -4.11 -11.40
C ALA A 57 -5.17 -3.90 -10.36
N HIS A 58 -4.85 -3.20 -9.25
CA HIS A 58 -5.83 -2.90 -8.21
C HIS A 58 -6.94 -1.98 -8.74
N LEU A 59 -6.59 -0.93 -9.50
CA LEU A 59 -7.56 0.00 -10.10
C LEU A 59 -8.45 -0.68 -11.15
N LEU A 60 -7.90 -1.62 -11.91
CA LEU A 60 -8.66 -2.41 -12.87
C LEU A 60 -9.67 -3.30 -12.14
N ALA A 61 -9.22 -4.03 -11.10
CA ALA A 61 -10.09 -4.86 -10.28
C ALA A 61 -11.22 -4.04 -9.64
N PHE A 62 -10.89 -2.87 -9.06
CA PHE A 62 -11.87 -1.94 -8.51
C PHE A 62 -12.86 -1.48 -9.58
N THR A 63 -12.38 -1.06 -10.76
CA THR A 63 -13.23 -0.61 -11.87
C THR A 63 -14.21 -1.69 -12.33
N ILE A 64 -13.73 -2.92 -12.48
CA ILE A 64 -14.58 -4.06 -12.87
C ILE A 64 -15.63 -4.30 -11.78
N SER A 65 -15.22 -4.35 -10.51
CA SER A 65 -16.12 -4.59 -9.38
C SER A 65 -17.19 -3.50 -9.25
N SER A 66 -16.82 -2.22 -9.33
CA SER A 66 -17.76 -1.10 -9.25
C SER A 66 -18.78 -1.14 -10.38
N ARG A 67 -18.34 -1.42 -11.62
CA ARG A 67 -19.26 -1.52 -12.76
C ARG A 67 -20.22 -2.70 -12.63
N LEU A 68 -19.78 -3.84 -12.10
CA LEU A 68 -20.67 -5.00 -11.91
C LEU A 68 -21.79 -4.71 -10.90
N VAL A 69 -21.53 -3.86 -9.91
CA VAL A 69 -22.51 -3.48 -8.88
C VAL A 69 -23.40 -2.33 -9.35
N SER A 70 -22.87 -1.39 -10.13
CA SER A 70 -23.57 -0.19 -10.59
C SER A 70 -24.07 -0.31 -12.04
N GLU A 71 -24.65 -1.46 -12.44
CA GLU A 71 -25.29 -1.68 -13.76
C GLU A 71 -24.40 -1.32 -14.97
N GLY A 72 -23.09 -1.50 -14.84
CA GLY A 72 -22.09 -1.23 -15.89
C GLY A 72 -21.55 0.20 -15.90
N VAL A 73 -22.05 1.12 -15.06
CA VAL A 73 -21.56 2.51 -14.98
C VAL A 73 -20.59 2.71 -13.82
N LEU A 74 -19.70 3.70 -14.00
CA LEU A 74 -18.79 4.17 -12.96
C LEU A 74 -19.36 5.49 -12.42
N ASP A 75 -20.12 5.40 -11.33
CA ASP A 75 -20.76 6.53 -10.67
C ASP A 75 -19.74 7.52 -10.05
N ALA A 76 -20.24 8.68 -9.62
CA ALA A 76 -19.42 9.76 -9.10
C ALA A 76 -18.67 9.36 -7.81
N GLU A 77 -19.31 8.55 -6.96
CA GLU A 77 -18.73 8.05 -5.72
C GLU A 77 -17.55 7.12 -6.00
N SER A 78 -17.73 6.13 -6.87
CA SER A 78 -16.67 5.21 -7.29
C SER A 78 -15.50 5.94 -7.93
N ARG A 79 -15.75 7.00 -8.73
CA ARG A 79 -14.68 7.84 -9.29
C ARG A 79 -13.90 8.58 -8.20
N ARG A 80 -14.58 9.08 -7.16
CA ARG A 80 -13.93 9.76 -6.03
C ARG A 80 -13.07 8.79 -5.22
N ILE A 81 -13.58 7.59 -4.99
CA ILE A 81 -12.84 6.49 -4.36
C ILE A 81 -11.62 6.11 -5.21
N ALA A 82 -11.77 5.93 -6.52
CA ALA A 82 -10.67 5.63 -7.42
C ALA A 82 -9.59 6.73 -7.39
N ALA A 83 -9.98 8.00 -7.36
CA ALA A 83 -9.03 9.11 -7.23
C ALA A 83 -8.24 9.04 -5.92
N ALA A 84 -8.88 8.69 -4.81
CA ALA A 84 -8.22 8.53 -3.52
C ALA A 84 -7.23 7.35 -3.52
N GLN A 85 -7.59 6.23 -4.16
CA GLN A 85 -6.69 5.09 -4.36
C GLN A 85 -5.50 5.46 -5.26
N ILE A 86 -5.73 6.20 -6.35
CA ILE A 86 -4.66 6.67 -7.25
C ILE A 86 -3.69 7.57 -6.49
N LEU A 87 -4.19 8.58 -5.77
CA LEU A 87 -3.34 9.54 -5.06
C LEU A 87 -2.49 8.87 -3.98
N SER A 88 -3.09 7.97 -3.19
CA SER A 88 -2.37 7.22 -2.17
C SER A 88 -1.37 6.24 -2.76
N GLY A 89 -1.76 5.49 -3.80
CA GLY A 89 -0.89 4.57 -4.52
C GLY A 89 0.30 5.26 -5.16
N LEU A 90 0.08 6.36 -5.90
CA LEU A 90 1.15 7.16 -6.48
C LEU A 90 2.09 7.73 -5.43
N GLY A 91 1.58 8.12 -4.26
CA GLY A 91 2.40 8.53 -3.12
C GLY A 91 3.42 7.46 -2.72
N VAL A 92 2.99 6.20 -2.63
CA VAL A 92 3.88 5.05 -2.32
C VAL A 92 4.86 4.77 -3.46
N VAL A 93 4.41 4.84 -4.72
CA VAL A 93 5.29 4.67 -5.90
C VAL A 93 6.40 5.71 -5.92
N VAL A 94 6.07 6.99 -5.72
CA VAL A 94 7.07 8.06 -5.65
C VAL A 94 8.02 7.82 -4.47
N LEU A 95 7.49 7.46 -3.30
CA LEU A 95 8.28 7.21 -2.11
C LEU A 95 9.29 6.07 -2.28
N VAL A 96 8.93 4.99 -2.97
CA VAL A 96 9.87 3.89 -3.25
C VAL A 96 10.87 4.24 -4.36
N THR A 97 10.47 5.12 -5.29
CA THR A 97 11.32 5.53 -6.41
C THR A 97 12.44 6.49 -5.97
N ILE A 98 12.18 7.36 -4.99
CA ILE A 98 13.18 8.34 -4.52
C ILE A 98 14.50 7.68 -4.08
N PRO A 99 14.53 6.68 -3.19
CA PRO A 99 15.76 5.99 -2.84
C PRO A 99 16.49 5.36 -4.02
N MET A 100 15.73 4.84 -4.99
CA MET A 100 16.29 4.21 -6.20
C MET A 100 17.01 5.20 -7.12
N LEU A 101 16.60 6.48 -7.09
CA LEU A 101 17.25 7.54 -7.87
C LEU A 101 18.43 8.17 -7.12
N LEU A 102 18.45 8.09 -5.78
CA LEU A 102 19.45 8.76 -4.95
C LEU A 102 20.61 7.84 -4.53
N PHE A 103 20.41 6.54 -4.52
CA PHE A 103 21.39 5.56 -4.04
C PHE A 103 21.53 4.38 -5.00
N ASP A 104 22.71 3.76 -5.00
CA ASP A 104 22.94 2.50 -5.69
C ASP A 104 22.49 1.30 -4.84
N ALA A 105 22.27 0.16 -5.49
CA ALA A 105 22.04 -1.10 -4.79
C ALA A 105 23.32 -1.56 -4.05
N PRO A 106 23.22 -2.13 -2.83
CA PRO A 106 21.99 -2.54 -2.14
C PRO A 106 21.37 -1.45 -1.24
N THR A 107 22.01 -0.29 -1.11
CA THR A 107 21.57 0.78 -0.19
C THR A 107 20.18 1.29 -0.52
N SER A 108 19.87 1.49 -1.80
CA SER A 108 18.54 1.91 -2.26
C SER A 108 17.43 0.96 -1.80
N LEU A 109 17.67 -0.35 -1.86
CA LEU A 109 16.73 -1.40 -1.44
C LEU A 109 16.44 -1.31 0.07
N TYR A 110 17.48 -1.24 0.91
CA TYR A 110 17.29 -1.14 2.36
C TYR A 110 16.57 0.15 2.78
N VAL A 111 16.89 1.27 2.14
CA VAL A 111 16.21 2.55 2.42
C VAL A 111 14.73 2.47 2.00
N ALA A 112 14.45 1.90 0.83
CA ALA A 112 13.07 1.68 0.37
C ALA A 112 12.28 0.76 1.31
N GLU A 113 12.87 -0.35 1.76
CA GLU A 113 12.26 -1.26 2.75
C GLU A 113 11.91 -0.53 4.04
N ALA A 114 12.86 0.25 4.58
CA ALA A 114 12.66 1.03 5.79
C ALA A 114 11.53 2.07 5.64
N LEU A 115 11.48 2.76 4.50
CA LEU A 115 10.43 3.74 4.21
C LEU A 115 9.06 3.08 4.04
N LEU A 116 8.97 1.94 3.34
CA LEU A 116 7.71 1.20 3.19
C LEU A 116 7.21 0.69 4.54
N LEU A 117 8.11 0.17 5.38
CA LEU A 117 7.76 -0.24 6.74
C LEU A 117 7.27 0.95 7.57
N LEU A 118 7.93 2.11 7.46
CA LEU A 118 7.48 3.34 8.12
C LEU A 118 6.09 3.77 7.64
N VAL A 119 5.79 3.66 6.34
CA VAL A 119 4.45 3.94 5.79
C VAL A 119 3.43 2.99 6.40
N VAL A 120 3.71 1.69 6.46
CA VAL A 120 2.82 0.68 7.07
C VAL A 120 2.51 1.04 8.53
N VAL A 121 3.55 1.34 9.32
CA VAL A 121 3.41 1.72 10.74
C VAL A 121 2.62 3.02 10.88
N ALA A 122 2.99 4.06 10.14
CA ALA A 122 2.37 5.38 10.23
C ALA A 122 0.90 5.34 9.80
N VAL A 123 0.61 4.77 8.64
CA VAL A 123 -0.76 4.66 8.11
C VAL A 123 -1.62 3.77 9.01
N GLY A 124 -1.10 2.62 9.46
CA GLY A 124 -1.81 1.74 10.38
C GLY A 124 -2.13 2.40 11.72
N TYR A 125 -1.16 3.12 12.30
CA TYR A 125 -1.35 3.86 13.55
C TYR A 125 -2.37 5.01 13.40
N LEU A 126 -2.24 5.81 12.34
CA LEU A 126 -3.14 6.93 12.07
C LEU A 126 -4.58 6.45 11.82
N ALA A 127 -4.75 5.35 11.09
CA ALA A 127 -6.05 4.72 10.87
C ALA A 127 -6.68 4.24 12.19
N ALA A 128 -5.90 3.55 13.04
CA ALA A 128 -6.37 3.11 14.35
C ALA A 128 -6.78 4.29 15.27
N LYS A 129 -5.99 5.36 15.27
CA LYS A 129 -6.28 6.57 16.05
C LYS A 129 -7.52 7.29 15.53
N ALA A 130 -7.72 7.37 14.21
CA ALA A 130 -8.91 7.96 13.60
C ALA A 130 -10.20 7.18 13.93
N ALA A 131 -10.07 5.88 14.25
CA ALA A 131 -11.16 5.04 14.76
C ALA A 131 -11.42 5.21 16.27
N ARG A 132 -10.76 6.17 16.95
CA ARG A 132 -10.81 6.37 18.41
C ARG A 132 -10.36 5.15 19.22
N ALA A 133 -9.48 4.32 18.67
CA ALA A 133 -8.85 3.27 19.45
C ALA A 133 -8.00 3.89 20.57
N SER A 134 -7.95 3.24 21.73
CA SER A 134 -7.03 3.62 22.80
C SER A 134 -5.59 3.38 22.34
N THR A 135 -4.62 4.12 22.90
CA THR A 135 -3.20 4.01 22.54
C THR A 135 -2.69 2.56 22.58
N LEU A 136 -3.11 1.79 23.59
CA LEU A 136 -2.77 0.38 23.72
C LEU A 136 -3.32 -0.46 22.55
N ARG A 137 -4.57 -0.23 22.12
CA ARG A 137 -5.15 -0.94 20.97
C ARG A 137 -4.45 -0.58 19.66
N SER A 138 -4.07 0.68 19.48
CA SER A 138 -3.30 1.11 18.30
C SER A 138 -1.90 0.48 18.25
N VAL A 139 -1.23 0.38 19.40
CA VAL A 139 0.09 -0.29 19.50
C VAL A 139 -0.04 -1.78 19.22
N VAL A 140 -1.03 -2.46 19.80
CA VAL A 140 -1.30 -3.88 19.53
C VAL A 140 -1.62 -4.11 18.05
N TYR A 141 -2.42 -3.23 17.44
CA TYR A 141 -2.72 -3.32 16.00
C TYR A 141 -1.46 -3.22 15.14
N VAL A 142 -0.59 -2.23 15.41
CA VAL A 142 0.69 -2.10 14.70
C VAL A 142 1.55 -3.34 14.93
N ALA A 143 1.62 -3.85 16.15
CA ALA A 143 2.38 -5.07 16.46
C ALA A 143 1.86 -6.29 15.69
N VAL A 144 0.53 -6.43 15.53
CA VAL A 144 -0.08 -7.49 14.70
C VAL A 144 0.26 -7.29 13.24
N VAL A 145 0.18 -6.07 12.70
CA VAL A 145 0.54 -5.78 11.30
C VAL A 145 2.00 -6.12 11.03
N VAL A 146 2.91 -5.69 11.91
CA VAL A 146 4.33 -6.02 11.83
C VAL A 146 4.55 -7.53 11.94
N GLY A 147 3.85 -8.20 12.87
CA GLY A 147 3.89 -9.66 12.98
C GLY A 147 3.46 -10.36 11.70
N SER A 148 2.36 -9.93 11.08
CA SER A 148 1.88 -10.46 9.79
C SER A 148 2.88 -10.24 8.66
N VAL A 149 3.51 -9.06 8.62
CA VAL A 149 4.62 -8.79 7.68
C VAL A 149 5.71 -9.82 7.89
N LEU A 150 6.22 -9.97 9.12
CA LEU A 150 7.28 -10.92 9.45
C LEU A 150 6.92 -12.37 9.06
N VAL A 151 5.66 -12.78 9.22
CA VAL A 151 5.18 -14.09 8.76
C VAL A 151 5.30 -14.23 7.24
N VAL A 152 4.87 -13.23 6.47
CA VAL A 152 5.04 -13.23 5.00
C VAL A 152 6.52 -13.32 4.62
N LEU A 153 7.40 -12.63 5.36
CA LEU A 153 8.84 -12.68 5.12
C LEU A 153 9.40 -14.08 5.42
N ALA A 154 8.98 -14.69 6.52
CA ALA A 154 9.40 -16.03 6.92
C ALA A 154 8.95 -17.10 5.92
N LEU A 155 7.69 -17.07 5.48
CA LEU A 155 7.15 -18.01 4.49
C LEU A 155 7.97 -18.02 3.21
N LYS A 156 8.45 -16.85 2.82
CA LYS A 156 9.26 -16.71 1.63
C LYS A 156 10.70 -17.13 1.79
N ALA A 157 11.31 -16.87 2.95
CA ALA A 157 12.62 -17.43 3.27
C ALA A 157 12.61 -18.97 3.16
N MET A 158 11.47 -19.61 3.42
CA MET A 158 11.29 -21.06 3.24
C MET A 158 11.15 -21.50 1.77
N VAL A 159 10.71 -20.63 0.86
CA VAL A 159 10.52 -20.93 -0.58
C VAL A 159 11.75 -20.56 -1.41
N GLY A 160 12.58 -19.62 -0.95
CA GLY A 160 13.80 -19.17 -1.61
C GLY A 160 15.03 -20.07 -1.40
N HIS A 161 14.84 -21.34 -1.02
CA HIS A 161 15.87 -22.38 -0.98
C HIS A 161 15.72 -23.34 -2.17
#